data_AF-A0A147GZA7-F1
#
_entry.id   AF-A0A147GZA7-F1
#
_cell.length_a   1.000
_cell.length_b   1.000
_cell.length_c   1.000
_cell.angle_alpha   90.00
_cell.angle_beta   90.00
_cell.angle_gamma   90.00
#
_symmetry.space_group_name_H-M   'P 1'
#
loop_
_entity.id
_entity.type
_entity.pdbx_description
1 polymer ?
#
loop_
_entity_poly.entity_id
_entity_poly.type
_entity_poly.pdbx_seq_one_letter_code
_entity_poly.pdbx_strand_id
1 'polypeptide(L)' 'MTHDASTDFHSPAVRRLREDLALALRAAAHHGLGEGVCNHFSVMLPGEPARYLINPRGLHWSEVGADDVVMIDV' A
#
# COMPACT_ATOMS: atom_id res chain seq x y z
N MET A 1 12.45 1.20 -20.07
CA MET A 1 12.21 -0.25 -19.98
C MET A 1 10.98 -0.39 -19.12
N THR A 2 9.86 -0.83 -19.67
CA THR A 2 8.64 -1.09 -18.89
C THR A 2 8.87 -2.38 -18.12
N HIS A 3 9.13 -2.27 -16.81
CA HIS A 3 9.12 -3.44 -15.96
C HIS A 3 7.69 -4.00 -15.86
N ASP A 4 7.57 -5.32 -15.85
CA ASP A 4 6.29 -6.00 -15.65
C ASP A 4 5.78 -5.76 -14.21
N ALA A 5 4.52 -5.36 -14.07
CA ALA A 5 3.92 -4.99 -12.78
C ALA A 5 3.97 -6.15 -11.76
N SER A 6 3.83 -7.40 -12.21
CA SER A 6 3.98 -8.55 -11.32
C SER A 6 5.42 -8.67 -10.79
N THR A 7 6.40 -8.51 -11.68
CA THR A 7 7.82 -8.53 -11.30
C THR A 7 8.14 -7.44 -10.27
N ASP A 8 7.61 -6.22 -10.46
CA ASP A 8 7.86 -5.11 -9.54
C ASP A 8 7.18 -5.32 -8.18
N PHE A 9 5.95 -5.81 -8.18
CA PHE A 9 5.19 -6.12 -6.96
C PHE A 9 5.88 -7.14 -6.06
N HIS A 10 6.60 -8.09 -6.66
CA HIS A 10 7.37 -9.11 -5.95
C HIS A 10 8.81 -8.70 -5.63
N SER A 11 9.25 -7.51 -6.06
CA SER A 11 10.59 -7.03 -5.73
C SER A 11 10.78 -6.82 -4.21
N PRO A 12 11.98 -7.05 -3.65
CA PRO A 12 12.22 -6.87 -2.22
C PRO A 12 11.92 -5.44 -1.72
N ALA A 13 12.20 -4.43 -2.55
CA ALA A 13 11.94 -3.04 -2.23
C ALA A 13 10.43 -2.76 -2.12
N VAL A 14 9.64 -3.24 -3.07
CA VAL A 14 8.18 -3.06 -3.04
C VAL A 14 7.54 -3.86 -1.91
N ARG A 15 8.01 -5.08 -1.64
CA ARG A 15 7.56 -5.84 -0.47
C ARG A 15 7.76 -5.05 0.83
N ARG A 16 8.92 -4.41 1.00
CA ARG A 16 9.19 -3.60 2.19
C ARG A 16 8.27 -2.38 2.27
N LEU A 17 8.01 -1.70 1.16
CA LEU A 17 7.06 -0.59 1.12
C LEU A 17 5.62 -1.04 1.48
N ARG A 18 5.21 -2.25 1.08
CA ARG A 18 3.91 -2.82 1.47
C ARG A 18 3.84 -3.11 2.97
N GLU A 19 4.91 -3.65 3.56
CA GLU A 19 5.03 -3.86 5.01
C GLU A 19 4.96 -2.54 5.78
N ASP A 20 5.70 -1.53 5.34
CA ASP A 20 5.74 -0.20 5.96
C ASP A 20 4.39 0.52 5.84
N LEU A 21 3.71 0.41 4.68
CA LEU A 21 2.37 0.96 4.47
C LEU A 21 1.33 0.29 5.38
N ALA A 22 1.35 -1.04 5.49
CA ALA A 22 0.47 -1.78 6.40
C ALA A 22 0.72 -1.38 7.86
N LEU A 23 1.98 -1.20 8.27
CA LEU A 23 2.31 -0.69 9.59
C LEU A 23 1.77 0.73 9.82
N ALA A 24 1.94 1.63 8.85
CA ALA A 24 1.45 3.01 8.94
C ALA A 24 -0.07 3.08 9.09
N LEU A 25 -0.82 2.27 8.32
CA LEU A 25 -2.27 2.16 8.41
C LEU A 25 -2.70 1.68 9.82
N ARG A 26 -2.08 0.62 10.33
CA ARG A 26 -2.39 0.09 11.67
C ARG A 26 -2.02 1.07 12.78
N ALA A 27 -0.91 1.79 12.65
CA ALA A 27 -0.54 2.85 13.60
C ALA A 27 -1.57 4.00 13.57
N ALA A 28 -1.98 4.43 12.39
CA ALA A 28 -3.01 5.47 12.24
C ALA A 28 -4.36 5.02 12.81
N ALA A 29 -4.75 3.76 12.61
CA ALA A 29 -5.94 3.16 13.22
C ALA A 29 -5.83 3.16 14.76
N HIS A 30 -4.68 2.77 15.31
CA HIS A 30 -4.43 2.79 16.75
C HIS A 30 -4.56 4.21 17.35
N HIS A 31 -4.18 5.24 16.60
CA HIS A 31 -4.32 6.64 16.98
C HIS A 31 -5.68 7.26 16.64
N GLY A 32 -6.65 6.51 16.14
CA GLY A 32 -8.00 7.00 15.83
C GLY A 32 -8.08 7.92 14.62
N LEU A 33 -7.12 7.83 13.69
CA LEU A 33 -7.04 8.66 12.48
C LEU A 33 -7.78 8.05 11.27
N GLY A 34 -8.41 6.88 11.46
CA GLY A 34 -9.21 6.22 10.44
C GLY A 34 -10.63 6.78 10.36
N GLU A 35 -11.19 6.86 9.15
CA GLU A 35 -12.60 7.21 8.89
C GLU A 35 -13.35 5.98 8.38
N GLY A 36 -13.67 5.06 9.29
CA GLY A 36 -14.26 3.77 8.94
C GLY A 36 -13.40 3.02 7.92
N VAL A 37 -13.94 2.78 6.73
CA VAL A 37 -13.26 2.11 5.60
C VAL A 37 -13.09 3.02 4.38
N CYS A 38 -13.30 4.33 4.54
CA CYS A 38 -13.40 5.29 3.44
C CYS A 38 -12.12 6.09 3.18
N ASN A 39 -11.10 5.96 4.04
CA ASN A 39 -9.84 6.68 3.92
C ASN A 39 -8.73 5.83 3.26
N HIS A 40 -7.70 6.48 2.73
CA HIS A 40 -6.58 5.80 2.08
C HIS A 40 -5.21 6.40 2.40
N PHE A 41 -4.19 5.55 2.49
CA PHE A 41 -2.78 5.93 2.37
C PHE A 41 -2.21 5.33 1.09
N SER A 42 -1.35 6.09 0.41
CA SER A 42 -0.64 5.61 -0.77
C SER A 42 0.84 6.01 -0.75
N VAL A 43 1.66 5.24 -1.47
CA VAL A 43 3.08 5.54 -1.67
C VAL A 43 3.47 5.25 -3.11
N MET A 44 4.20 6.18 -3.73
CA MET A 44 4.71 6.03 -5.10
C MET A 44 5.92 5.09 -5.12
N LEU A 45 6.03 4.25 -6.16
CA LEU A 45 7.19 3.39 -6.35
C LEU A 45 8.44 4.22 -6.71
N PRO A 46 9.62 3.93 -6.12
CA PRO A 46 10.86 4.57 -6.52
C PRO A 46 11.22 4.25 -7.98
N GLY A 47 11.49 5.28 -8.78
CA GLY A 47 11.96 5.12 -10.17
C GLY A 47 10.89 4.78 -11.21
N GLU A 48 9.65 4.55 -10.80
CA GLU A 48 8.50 4.22 -11.67
C GLU A 48 7.42 5.32 -11.53
N PRO A 49 7.55 6.45 -12.25
CA PRO A 49 6.52 7.49 -12.22
C PRO A 49 5.18 6.89 -12.70
N ALA A 50 4.10 7.20 -11.98
CA ALA A 50 2.74 6.69 -12.19
C ALA A 50 2.43 5.28 -11.67
N ARG A 51 3.24 4.70 -10.77
CA ARG A 51 2.84 3.51 -10.00
C ARG A 51 2.78 3.77 -8.50
N TYR A 52 1.73 3.27 -7.87
CA TYR A 52 1.44 3.49 -6.45
C TYR A 52 1.05 2.20 -5.75
N LEU A 53 1.39 2.10 -4.47
CA LEU A 53 0.79 1.17 -3.53
C LEU A 53 -0.33 1.87 -2.77
N ILE A 54 -1.44 1.19 -2.54
CA ILE A 54 -2.60 1.71 -1.81
C ILE A 54 -3.26 0.60 -0.95
N ASN A 55 -3.89 0.99 0.16
CA ASN A 55 -4.68 0.06 0.96
C ASN A 55 -5.88 -0.51 0.17
N PRO A 56 -6.29 -1.76 0.45
CA PRO A 56 -7.45 -2.37 -0.18
C PRO A 56 -8.74 -1.67 0.23
N ARG A 57 -9.73 -1.70 -0.67
CA ARG A 57 -11.07 -1.18 -0.38
C ARG A 57 -11.82 -2.12 0.55
N GLY A 58 -12.45 -1.56 1.59
CA GLY A 58 -13.43 -2.26 2.42
C GLY A 58 -12.87 -2.97 3.65
N LEU A 59 -11.55 -2.97 3.86
CA LEU A 59 -10.92 -3.41 5.11
C LEU A 59 -10.69 -2.22 6.03
N HIS A 60 -10.91 -2.41 7.34
CA HIS A 60 -10.53 -1.42 8.32
C HIS A 60 -9.00 -1.37 8.43
N TRP A 61 -8.43 -0.19 8.66
CA TRP A 61 -6.98 0.01 8.69
C TRP A 61 -6.24 -0.85 9.74
N SER A 62 -6.92 -1.29 10.80
CA SER A 62 -6.35 -2.22 11.79
C SER A 62 -6.14 -3.64 11.27
N GLU A 63 -6.81 -4.02 10.18
CA GLU A 63 -6.83 -5.37 9.61
C GLU A 63 -5.86 -5.52 8.44
N VAL A 64 -5.41 -4.41 7.85
CA VAL A 64 -4.57 -4.43 6.65
C VAL A 64 -3.20 -5.03 6.95
N GLY A 65 -2.84 -6.08 6.21
CA GLY A 65 -1.51 -6.66 6.09
C GLY A 65 -0.79 -6.23 4.82
N ALA A 66 0.48 -6.61 4.69
CA ALA A 66 1.26 -6.31 3.50
C ALA A 66 0.69 -6.98 2.24
N ASP A 67 0.12 -8.19 2.39
CA ASP A 67 -0.50 -8.99 1.33
C ASP A 67 -1.84 -8.47 0.83
N ASP A 68 -2.48 -7.56 1.58
CA ASP A 68 -3.71 -6.91 1.14
C ASP A 68 -3.45 -5.62 0.34
N VAL A 69 -2.21 -5.08 0.38
CA VAL A 69 -1.84 -3.86 -0.35
C VAL A 69 -1.89 -4.10 -1.85
N VAL A 70 -2.51 -3.16 -2.56
CA VAL A 70 -2.70 -3.22 -4.02
C VAL A 70 -1.72 -2.29 -4.71
N MET A 71 -1.14 -2.74 -5.82
CA MET A 71 -0.42 -1.87 -6.76
C MET A 71 -1.38 -1.40 -7.86
N ILE A 72 -1.34 -0.10 -8.14
CA ILE A 72 -2.12 0.54 -9.21
C ILE A 72 -1.21 1.35 -10.12
N ASP A 73 -1.62 1.50 -11.38
CA ASP A 73 -1.09 2.43 -12.35
C ASP A 73 -2.13 3.51 -12.72
N VAL A 74 -1.71 4.53 -13.48
CA VAL A 74 -2.53 5.66 -13.94
C VAL A 74 -2.80 5.56 -15.43
#